data_AF-A0A8C0ZRV2-F1
#
_entry.id   AF-A0A8C0ZRV2-F1
#
_cell.length_a   1.000
_cell.length_b   1.000
_cell.length_c   1.000
_cell.angle_alpha   90.00
_cell.angle_beta   90.00
_cell.angle_gamma   90.00
#
_symmetry.space_group_name_H-M   'P 1'
#
loop_
_entity.id
_entity.type
_entity.pdbx_description
1 polymer ?
#
loop_
_entity_poly.entity_id
_entity_poly.type
_entity_poly.pdbx_seq_one_letter_code
_entity_poly.pdbx_strand_id
1 'polypeptide(L)' 'MMAKKHLEGNPDHPIMETLRQKAEADKNDKAVTDLVVLWFETALLSSGFFLEDPPDPLQLHLPHDQARPGH' A
#
# COMPACT_ATOMS: atom_id res chain seq x y z
N MET A 1 -0.63 21.06 0.44
CA MET A 1 -1.37 20.11 1.31
C MET A 1 -1.34 18.77 0.61
N MET A 2 -0.62 17.79 1.17
CA MET A 2 -0.66 16.40 0.67
C MET A 2 -2.08 15.86 0.88
N ALA A 3 -2.70 15.34 -0.18
CA ALA A 3 -3.97 14.64 -0.05
C ALA A 3 -3.73 13.36 0.78
N LYS A 4 -4.48 13.20 1.87
CA LYS A 4 -4.40 12.02 2.72
C LYS A 4 -4.87 10.81 1.89
N LYS A 5 -3.94 9.91 1.57
CA LYS A 5 -4.25 8.67 0.83
C LYS A 5 -4.94 7.70 1.78
N HIS A 6 -6.07 7.14 1.36
CA HIS A 6 -6.82 6.17 2.15
C HIS A 6 -6.42 4.76 1.69
N LEU A 7 -6.08 3.89 2.64
CA LEU A 7 -5.87 2.47 2.38
C LEU A 7 -7.20 1.74 2.61
N GLU A 8 -7.82 1.23 1.54
CA GLU A 8 -8.93 0.29 1.66
C GLU A 8 -8.39 -1.15 1.69
N GLY A 9 -8.53 -1.80 2.85
CA GLY A 9 -8.16 -3.20 3.04
C GLY A 9 -9.38 -4.10 3.19
N ASN A 10 -9.27 -5.36 2.76
CA ASN A 10 -10.32 -6.37 2.96
C ASN A 10 -10.28 -6.94 4.39
N PRO A 11 -11.30 -6.74 5.24
CA PRO A 11 -11.33 -7.25 6.60
C PRO A 11 -11.42 -8.78 6.69
N ASP A 12 -11.93 -9.45 5.65
CA ASP A 12 -11.99 -10.92 5.58
C ASP A 12 -10.64 -11.56 5.24
N HIS A 13 -9.60 -10.76 4.95
CA HIS A 13 -8.29 -11.30 4.68
C HIS A 13 -7.60 -11.76 5.99
N PRO A 14 -7.07 -13.00 6.05
CA PRO A 14 -6.50 -13.56 7.29
C PRO A 14 -5.34 -12.73 7.87
N ILE A 15 -4.64 -11.96 7.02
CA ILE A 15 -3.59 -11.05 7.49
C ILE A 15 -4.12 -9.93 8.40
N MET A 16 -5.35 -9.45 8.15
CA MET A 16 -5.98 -8.39 8.94
C MET A 16 -6.36 -8.90 10.32
N GLU A 17 -6.93 -10.11 10.38
CA GLU A 17 -7.23 -10.77 11.64
C GLU A 17 -5.96 -11.02 12.46
N THR A 18 -4.90 -11.52 11.81
CA THR A 18 -3.62 -11.81 12.46
C THR A 18 -2.96 -10.54 13.02
N LEU A 19 -2.95 -9.45 12.24
CA LEU A 19 -2.45 -8.15 12.67
C LEU A 19 -3.25 -7.61 13.86
N ARG A 20 -4.58 -7.76 13.83
CA ARG A 20 -5.46 -7.35 14.93
C ARG A 20 -5.15 -8.12 16.21
N GLN A 21 -5.08 -9.45 16.14
CA GLN A 21 -4.77 -10.29 17.29
C GLN A 21 -3.40 -9.95 17.90
N LYS A 22 -2.38 -9.73 17.06
CA LYS A 22 -1.06 -9.31 17.53
C LYS A 22 -1.06 -7.91 18.16
N ALA A 23 -1.77 -6.96 17.59
CA ALA A 23 -1.91 -5.61 18.16
C ALA A 23 -2.72 -5.59 19.47
N GLU A 24 -3.71 -6.47 19.61
CA GLU A 24 -4.45 -6.67 20.86
C GLU A 24 -3.58 -7.31 21.95
N ALA A 25 -2.72 -8.26 21.57
CA ALA A 25 -1.78 -8.91 22.48
C ALA A 25 -0.66 -7.99 22.95
N ASP A 26 -0.08 -7.19 22.05
CA ASP A 26 0.94 -6.20 22.37
C ASP A 26 0.85 -4.97 21.44
N LYS A 27 0.44 -3.83 22.03
CA LYS A 27 0.27 -2.56 21.30
C LYS A 27 1.59 -1.87 20.94
N ASN A 28 2.71 -2.31 21.51
CA ASN A 28 4.05 -1.74 21.27
C ASN A 28 4.94 -2.69 20.47
N ASP A 29 4.37 -3.75 19.88
CA ASP A 29 5.11 -4.71 19.06
C ASP A 29 5.65 -4.00 17.82
N LYS A 30 6.97 -3.79 17.81
CA LYS A 30 7.67 -3.16 16.70
C LYS A 30 7.46 -3.93 15.40
N ALA A 31 7.42 -5.26 15.43
CA ALA A 31 7.23 -6.07 14.24
C ALA A 31 5.84 -5.88 13.62
N VAL A 32 4.80 -5.68 14.45
CA VAL A 32 3.45 -5.35 13.96
C VAL A 32 3.45 -3.97 13.30
N THR A 33 4.10 -2.99 13.93
CA THR A 33 4.19 -1.62 13.41
C THR A 33 4.94 -1.58 12.08
N ASP A 34 6.12 -2.20 11.99
CA ASP A 34 6.90 -2.31 10.75
C ASP A 34 6.11 -3.01 9.63
N LEU A 35 5.38 -4.09 9.96
CA LEU A 35 4.61 -4.83 8.96
C LEU A 35 3.44 -4.01 8.38
N VAL A 36 2.76 -3.20 9.20
CA VAL A 36 1.69 -2.31 8.74
C VAL A 36 2.24 -1.21 7.82
N VAL A 37 3.41 -0.64 8.15
CA VAL A 37 4.09 0.36 7.31
C VAL A 37 4.46 -0.25 5.96
N LEU A 38 5.14 -1.40 5.95
CA LEU A 38 5.54 -2.09 4.72
C LEU A 38 4.33 -2.43 3.84
N TRP A 39 3.23 -2.88 4.45
CA TRP A 39 2.02 -3.21 3.72
C TRP A 39 1.38 -1.97 3.09
N PHE A 40 1.37 -0.84 3.80
CA PHE A 40 0.90 0.44 3.25
C PHE A 40 1.78 0.91 2.07
N GLU A 41 3.11 0.85 2.19
CA GLU A 41 4.03 1.21 1.10
C GLU A 41 3.85 0.32 -0.13
N THR A 42 3.66 -0.99 0.08
CA THR A 42 3.39 -1.96 -0.98
C THR A 42 2.05 -1.66 -1.67
N ALA A 43 1.01 -1.35 -0.89
CA ALA A 43 -0.30 -1.00 -1.43
C ALA A 43 -0.28 0.32 -2.22
N LEU A 44 0.50 1.31 -1.75
CA LEU A 44 0.72 2.56 -2.48
C LEU A 44 1.40 2.30 -3.83
N LEU A 45 2.48 1.51 -3.85
CA LEU A 45 3.19 1.17 -5.07
C LEU A 45 2.29 0.41 -6.06
N SER A 46 1.55 -0.59 -5.59
CA SER A 46 0.61 -1.36 -6.42
C SER A 46 -0.55 -0.52 -6.95
N SER A 47 -0.92 0.56 -6.25
CA SER A 47 -1.98 1.48 -6.65
C SER A 47 -1.51 2.58 -7.61
N GLY A 48 -0.23 2.55 -8.03
CA GLY A 48 0.36 3.56 -8.92
C GLY A 48 0.66 4.89 -8.22
N PHE A 49 0.65 4.92 -6.89
CA PHE A 49 1.04 6.09 -6.11
C PHE A 49 2.54 6.05 -5.82
N PHE A 50 3.23 7.15 -6.11
CA PHE A 50 4.63 7.30 -5.74
C PHE A 50 4.78 7.46 -4.22
N LEU A 51 5.82 6.80 -3.67
CA LEU A 51 6.31 7.05 -2.32
C LEU A 51 6.90 8.47 -2.25
N GLU A 52 6.79 9.12 -1.09
CA GLU A 52 7.23 10.51 -0.89
C GLU A 52 8.76 10.64 -0.98
N ASP A 53 9.50 9.55 -0.72
CA ASP A 53 10.94 9.43 -0.91
C ASP A 53 11.25 8.15 -1.72
N PRO A 54 11.22 8.21 -3.05
CA PRO A 54 11.61 7.08 -3.88
C PRO A 54 13.14 7.02 -3.98
N PRO A 55 13.80 5.88 -3.72
CA PRO A 55 15.13 5.64 -4.28
C PRO A 55 14.98 5.63 -5.80
N ASP A 56 15.70 6.57 -6.43
CA ASP A 56 15.82 6.87 -7.86
C ASP A 56 14.93 6.08 -8.85
N PRO A 57 14.01 6.74 -9.58
CA PRO A 57 13.08 6.09 -10.50
C PRO A 57 13.78 5.71 -11.80
N LEU A 58 14.52 4.60 -11.80
CA LEU A 58 14.85 3.88 -13.02
C LEU A 58 13.91 2.67 -13.16
N GLN A 59 13.09 2.73 -14.22
CA GLN A 59 12.32 1.64 -14.85
C GLN A 59 10.89 1.37 -14.34
N LEU A 60 9.93 2.15 -14.86
CA LEU A 60 8.85 1.57 -15.68
C LEU A 60 8.20 2.65 -16.56
N HIS A 61 8.79 2.90 -17.72
CA HIS A 61 8.08 3.55 -18.81
C HIS A 61 7.05 2.54 -19.34
N LEU A 62 5.81 2.59 -18.83
CA LEU A 62 4.70 1.96 -19.52
C LEU A 62 4.32 2.88 -20.69
N PRO A 63 4.45 2.44 -21.96
CA PRO A 63 3.82 3.18 -23.05
C PRO A 63 2.31 3.11 -22.82
N HIS A 64 1.70 4.23 -22.47
CA HIS A 64 0.25 4.35 -22.48
C HIS A 64 -0.20 4.44 -23.94
N ASP A 65 -0.20 3.31 -24.64
CA ASP A 65 -0.89 3.15 -25.91
C ASP A 65 -1.82 1.92 -25.85
N GLN A 66 -3.11 2.24 -25.78
CA GLN A 66 -4.19 1.71 -26.62
C GLN A 66 -5.43 1.13 -25.89
N ALA A 67 -6.56 1.67 -26.35
CA ALA A 67 -7.90 1.06 -26.47
C ALA A 67 -9.00 1.53 -25.50
N ARG A 68 -9.79 2.52 -25.95
CA ARG A 68 -11.25 2.37 -26.01
C ARG A 68 -11.83 3.05 -27.26
N PRO A 69 -12.66 2.36 -28.05
CA PRO A 69 -13.35 2.91 -29.21
C PRO A 69 -14.68 3.55 -28.80
N GLY A 70 -15.15 4.56 -29.56
CA GLY A 70 -16.55 4.96 -29.55
C GLY A 70 -16.79 6.47 -29.60
N HIS A 71 -16.84 7.06 -30.81
CA HIS A 71 -18.04 7.50 -31.53
C HIS A 71 -17.64 8.49 -32.63
#